data_AF-A0A947W6F6-F1
#
_entry.id   AF-A0A947W6F6-F1
#
_cell.length_a   1.000
_cell.length_b   1.000
_cell.length_c   1.000
_cell.angle_alpha   90.00
_cell.angle_beta   90.00
_cell.angle_gamma   90.00
#
_symmetry.space_group_name_H-M   'P 1'
#
loop_
_entity.id
_entity.type
_entity.pdbx_description
1 polymer ?
#
loop_
_entity_poly.entity_id
_entity_poly.type
_entity_poly.pdbx_seq_one_letter_code
_entity_poly.pdbx_strand_id
1 'polypeptide(L)'
;MKDNARRLGCEIFEYQLDIQFRCQGSDKFVQWVNNTFGIKKTADAIWDQKNNKFEFQIVNSPHELYKKIKARNNEEPNSARLVAGFCWPWSKPKDDGTLVKDVVIGDFAMTWEGKEGGRKLAAGVPPASLWPYDPRAVNQIGSIYTIQGFEFDYVGVIIGKDLMYNFETNQWEGHPEFSADSIVKRSREKFLDLIKNTYRVLLSRSLKGCYVYFVDKETEKFVRSRIEI
;
A
#
# COMPACT_ATOMS: atom_id res chain seq x y z
N MET A 1 -21.61 -2.67 -21.51
CA MET A 1 -21.53 -1.26 -21.97
C MET A 1 -21.00 -1.14 -23.40
N LYS A 2 -19.81 -1.69 -23.74
CA LYS A 2 -19.27 -1.64 -25.11
C LYS A 2 -20.19 -2.26 -26.18
N ASP A 3 -20.80 -3.39 -25.86
CA ASP A 3 -21.71 -4.08 -26.79
C ASP A 3 -23.01 -3.30 -27.05
N ASN A 4 -23.50 -2.57 -26.05
CA ASN A 4 -24.67 -1.69 -26.20
C ASN A 4 -24.36 -0.43 -27.01
N ALA A 5 -23.17 0.16 -26.82
CA ALA A 5 -22.75 1.36 -27.56
C ALA A 5 -22.54 1.06 -29.05
N ARG A 6 -21.97 -0.11 -29.40
CA ARG A 6 -21.88 -0.58 -30.80
C ARG A 6 -23.25 -0.80 -31.42
N ARG A 7 -24.21 -1.33 -30.66
CA ARG A 7 -25.58 -1.58 -31.15
C ARG A 7 -26.36 -0.30 -31.47
N LEU A 8 -25.96 0.83 -30.89
CA LEU A 8 -26.59 2.15 -31.10
C LEU A 8 -25.85 3.01 -32.14
N GLY A 9 -24.84 2.47 -32.83
CA GLY A 9 -24.08 3.20 -33.84
C GLY A 9 -23.22 4.33 -33.27
N CYS A 10 -22.93 4.31 -31.97
CA CYS A 10 -22.09 5.32 -31.34
C CYS A 10 -20.62 5.05 -31.64
N GLU A 11 -19.90 6.10 -32.04
CA GLU A 11 -18.47 6.05 -32.21
C GLU A 11 -17.79 5.95 -30.83
N ILE A 12 -17.02 4.88 -30.60
CA ILE A 12 -16.34 4.63 -29.32
C ILE A 12 -14.90 5.08 -29.46
N PHE A 13 -14.54 6.14 -28.76
CA PHE A 13 -13.15 6.57 -28.61
C PHE A 13 -12.59 6.04 -27.29
N GLU A 14 -11.63 5.11 -27.38
CA GLU A 14 -10.88 4.64 -26.23
C GLU A 14 -9.62 5.49 -26.07
N TYR A 15 -9.57 6.27 -25.00
CA TYR A 15 -8.38 7.03 -24.62
C TYR A 15 -7.75 6.36 -23.40
N GLN A 16 -6.49 5.96 -23.53
CA GLN A 16 -5.67 5.59 -22.38
C GLN A 16 -5.09 6.89 -21.80
N LEU A 17 -5.55 7.27 -20.62
CA LEU A 17 -4.96 8.38 -19.87
C LEU A 17 -3.60 7.92 -19.32
N ASP A 18 -2.54 8.19 -20.07
CA ASP A 18 -1.16 7.85 -19.69
C ASP A 18 -0.63 8.71 -18.53
N ILE A 19 -1.27 9.85 -18.24
CA ILE A 19 -0.80 10.84 -17.28
C ILE A 19 -1.86 11.02 -16.20
N GLN A 20 -1.63 10.44 -15.02
CA GLN A 20 -2.25 10.93 -13.80
C GLN A 20 -1.46 12.16 -13.37
N PHE A 21 -2.03 13.36 -13.47
CA PHE A 21 -1.40 14.56 -12.91
C PHE A 21 -1.39 14.48 -11.39
N ARG A 22 -0.38 13.82 -10.80
CA ARG A 22 -0.06 13.99 -9.38
C ARG A 22 1.00 15.05 -9.25
N CYS A 23 0.54 16.30 -9.16
CA CYS A 23 1.42 17.44 -8.88
C CYS A 23 2.21 17.18 -7.58
N GLN A 24 3.50 17.56 -7.58
CA GLN A 24 4.52 17.46 -6.50
C GLN A 24 5.55 16.31 -6.56
N GLY A 25 5.86 15.76 -7.74
CA GLY A 25 6.98 14.80 -7.89
C GLY A 25 6.60 13.35 -7.61
N SER A 26 5.34 13.09 -7.27
CA SER A 26 4.76 11.75 -7.19
C SER A 26 4.88 10.97 -8.51
N ASP A 27 4.92 11.63 -9.67
CA ASP A 27 5.05 10.92 -10.96
C ASP A 27 6.41 10.25 -11.11
N LYS A 28 7.50 10.96 -10.81
CA LYS A 28 8.85 10.36 -10.77
C LYS A 28 8.93 9.25 -9.75
N PHE A 29 8.32 9.44 -8.58
CA PHE A 29 8.25 8.40 -7.55
C PHE A 29 7.53 7.15 -8.05
N VAL A 30 6.40 7.31 -8.75
CA VAL A 30 5.67 6.19 -9.35
C VAL A 30 6.49 5.51 -10.45
N GLN A 31 7.22 6.26 -11.28
CA GLN A 31 8.12 5.66 -12.28
C GLN A 31 9.27 4.88 -11.61
N TRP A 32 9.82 5.39 -10.52
CA TRP A 32 10.83 4.69 -9.73
C TRP A 32 10.27 3.43 -9.07
N VAL A 33 9.07 3.48 -8.48
CA VAL A 33 8.37 2.31 -7.94
C VAL A 33 8.15 1.26 -9.03
N ASN A 34 7.68 1.68 -10.22
CA ASN A 34 7.48 0.76 -11.35
C ASN A 34 8.77 0.03 -11.73
N ASN A 35 9.89 0.73 -11.75
CA ASN A 35 11.20 0.18 -12.08
C ASN A 35 11.70 -0.77 -10.99
N THR A 36 11.77 -0.26 -9.77
CA THR A 36 12.33 -0.95 -8.61
C THR A 36 11.55 -2.23 -8.30
N PHE A 37 10.22 -2.20 -8.36
CA PHE A 37 9.37 -3.38 -8.14
C PHE A 37 9.19 -4.26 -9.39
N GLY A 38 9.94 -3.98 -10.47
CA GLY A 38 9.94 -4.81 -11.68
C GLY A 38 8.57 -4.93 -12.34
N ILE A 39 7.81 -3.84 -12.38
CA ILE A 39 6.46 -3.73 -12.98
C ILE A 39 6.57 -3.23 -14.41
N LYS A 40 7.36 -2.17 -14.61
CA LYS A 40 7.63 -1.59 -15.92
C LYS A 40 9.04 -1.01 -15.89
N LYS A 41 9.83 -1.25 -16.94
CA LYS A 41 11.11 -0.57 -17.10
C LYS A 41 10.86 0.91 -17.38
N THR A 42 11.50 1.78 -16.61
CA THR A 42 11.41 3.24 -16.74
C THR A 42 12.81 3.84 -16.70
N ALA A 43 12.97 5.11 -17.05
CA ALA A 43 14.27 5.80 -16.96
C ALA A 43 14.70 6.06 -15.50
N ASP A 44 13.75 6.09 -14.56
CA ASP A 44 13.97 6.41 -13.15
C ASP A 44 14.38 5.15 -12.34
N ALA A 45 15.59 4.65 -12.58
CA ALA A 45 16.12 3.45 -11.93
C ALA A 45 16.56 3.68 -10.47
N ILE A 46 17.00 4.90 -10.15
CA ILE A 46 17.52 5.30 -8.84
C ILE A 46 16.72 6.49 -8.32
N TRP A 47 16.33 6.44 -7.05
CA TRP A 47 15.63 7.54 -6.38
C TRP A 47 16.63 8.48 -5.72
N ASP A 48 16.78 9.68 -6.27
CA ASP A 48 17.61 10.75 -5.70
C ASP A 48 16.80 11.55 -4.67
N GLN A 49 16.99 11.27 -3.39
CA GLN A 49 16.22 11.93 -2.34
C GLN A 49 16.58 13.42 -2.20
N LYS A 50 17.80 13.84 -2.57
CA LYS A 50 18.25 15.24 -2.42
C LYS A 50 17.57 16.18 -3.41
N ASN A 51 17.35 15.71 -4.63
CA ASN A 51 16.80 16.52 -5.71
C ASN A 51 15.27 16.38 -5.88
N ASN A 52 14.60 15.66 -4.99
CA ASN A 52 13.14 15.49 -5.01
C ASN A 52 12.48 16.12 -3.78
N LYS A 53 11.37 16.83 -4.00
CA LYS A 53 10.52 17.38 -2.92
C LYS A 53 9.71 16.31 -2.19
N PHE A 54 9.48 15.18 -2.86
CA PHE A 54 8.78 14.04 -2.30
C PHE A 54 9.68 13.32 -1.29
N GLU A 55 9.19 13.14 -0.07
CA GLU A 55 9.95 12.52 1.00
C GLU A 55 9.80 11.00 0.96
N PHE A 56 10.87 10.27 0.63
CA PHE A 56 10.88 8.81 0.70
C PHE A 56 11.87 8.33 1.74
N GLN A 57 11.43 7.45 2.63
CA GLN A 57 12.31 6.86 3.65
C GLN A 57 11.97 5.40 3.93
N ILE A 58 12.99 4.55 3.98
CA ILE A 58 12.88 3.21 4.53
C ILE A 58 13.28 3.23 6.00
N VAL A 59 12.37 2.82 6.89
CA VAL A 59 12.54 2.82 8.35
C VAL A 59 12.91 1.43 8.87
N ASN A 60 13.50 1.38 10.06
CA ASN A 60 14.10 0.13 10.57
C ASN A 60 13.11 -0.76 11.34
N SER A 61 11.97 -0.22 11.78
CA SER A 61 10.96 -0.96 12.53
C SER A 61 9.52 -0.51 12.21
N PRO A 62 8.52 -1.39 12.38
CA PRO A 62 7.11 -1.00 12.22
C PRO A 62 6.66 0.01 13.30
N HIS A 63 7.29 -0.01 14.48
CA HIS A 63 7.09 1.00 15.52
C HIS A 63 7.51 2.41 15.07
N GLU A 64 8.68 2.52 14.45
CA GLU A 64 9.17 3.78 13.88
C GLU A 64 8.25 4.27 12.77
N LEU A 65 7.81 3.37 11.89
CA LEU A 65 6.86 3.67 10.82
C LEU A 65 5.58 4.29 11.38
N TYR A 66 4.95 3.60 12.33
CA TYR A 66 3.73 4.06 12.96
C TYR A 66 3.92 5.40 13.69
N LYS A 67 5.03 5.57 14.40
CA LYS A 67 5.36 6.83 15.08
C LYS A 67 5.47 8.00 14.10
N LYS A 68 6.14 7.82 12.95
CA LYS A 68 6.25 8.85 11.90
C LYS A 68 4.88 9.22 11.32
N ILE A 69 4.04 8.24 11.03
CA ILE A 69 2.68 8.48 10.52
C ILE A 69 1.82 9.23 11.55
N LYS A 70 1.89 8.84 12.82
CA LYS A 70 1.20 9.58 13.89
C LYS A 70 1.71 11.02 14.02
N ALA A 71 3.02 11.25 13.88
CA ALA A 71 3.58 12.60 13.91
C ALA A 71 3.04 13.46 12.75
N ARG A 72 3.08 12.98 11.51
CA ARG A 72 2.52 13.68 10.33
C ARG A 72 1.02 13.96 10.48
N ASN A 73 0.24 12.97 10.94
CA ASN A 73 -1.19 13.16 11.17
C ASN A 73 -1.51 14.11 12.34
N ASN A 74 -0.57 14.35 13.26
CA ASN A 74 -0.73 15.33 14.33
C ASN A 74 -0.37 16.75 13.86
N GLU A 75 0.56 16.89 12.90
CA GLU A 75 0.88 18.17 12.25
C GLU A 75 -0.32 18.68 11.45
N GLU A 76 -0.96 17.79 10.68
CA GLU A 76 -2.16 18.10 9.91
C GLU A 76 -3.17 16.94 10.07
N PRO A 77 -4.33 17.17 10.71
CA PRO A 77 -5.32 16.12 10.93
C PRO A 77 -5.75 15.45 9.63
N ASN A 78 -5.83 14.12 9.63
CA ASN A 78 -6.19 13.29 8.47
C ASN A 78 -5.20 13.31 7.29
N SER A 79 -4.03 13.94 7.43
CA SER A 79 -3.02 13.98 6.36
C SER A 79 -2.26 12.68 6.15
N ALA A 80 -2.26 11.75 7.13
CA ALA A 80 -1.45 10.55 7.07
C ALA A 80 -2.15 9.26 7.47
N ARG A 81 -1.76 8.15 6.82
CA ARG A 81 -2.30 6.82 7.08
C ARG A 81 -1.22 5.73 7.01
N LEU A 82 -1.45 4.66 7.78
CA LEU A 82 -0.65 3.44 7.73
C LEU A 82 -1.41 2.38 6.94
N VAL A 83 -0.75 1.73 5.99
CA VAL A 83 -1.28 0.63 5.19
C VAL A 83 -0.31 -0.53 5.13
N ALA A 84 -0.81 -1.70 4.75
CA ALA A 84 0.00 -2.90 4.62
C ALA A 84 -0.45 -3.77 3.44
N GLY A 85 0.49 -4.57 2.93
CA GLY A 85 0.14 -5.74 2.11
C GLY A 85 -0.74 -6.71 2.90
N PHE A 86 -1.61 -7.44 2.21
CA PHE A 86 -2.64 -8.27 2.85
C PHE A 86 -2.06 -9.64 3.26
N CYS A 87 -1.06 -9.62 4.15
CA CYS A 87 -0.31 -10.81 4.60
C CYS A 87 -0.85 -11.42 5.91
N TRP A 88 -1.69 -10.68 6.62
CA TRP A 88 -2.27 -11.09 7.91
C TRP A 88 -3.77 -11.32 7.78
N PRO A 89 -4.36 -12.21 8.59
CA PRO A 89 -5.80 -12.41 8.57
C PRO A 89 -6.54 -11.11 8.85
N TRP A 90 -7.74 -10.93 8.29
CA TRP A 90 -8.63 -9.84 8.67
C TRP A 90 -9.82 -10.43 9.43
N SER A 91 -9.59 -10.64 10.73
CA SER A 91 -10.52 -11.29 11.64
C SER A 91 -11.81 -10.49 11.80
N LYS A 92 -12.90 -11.17 12.13
CA LYS A 92 -14.14 -10.48 12.53
C LYS A 92 -13.89 -9.73 13.85
N PRO A 93 -14.63 -8.64 14.12
CA PRO A 93 -14.60 -8.00 15.44
C PRO A 93 -14.88 -9.02 16.55
N LYS A 94 -14.34 -8.77 17.74
CA LYS A 94 -14.62 -9.55 18.95
C LYS A 94 -16.07 -9.36 19.41
N ASP A 95 -16.48 -10.09 20.43
CA ASP A 95 -17.86 -10.05 20.93
C ASP A 95 -18.24 -8.66 21.49
N ASP A 96 -17.26 -7.92 22.03
CA ASP A 96 -17.39 -6.54 22.51
C ASP A 96 -17.31 -5.48 21.38
N GLY A 97 -17.15 -5.91 20.13
CA GLY A 97 -17.01 -5.04 18.96
C GLY A 97 -15.61 -4.45 18.75
N THR A 98 -14.64 -4.73 19.64
CA THR A 98 -13.24 -4.34 19.43
C THR A 98 -12.59 -5.21 18.34
N LEU A 99 -11.50 -4.72 17.75
CA LEU A 99 -10.80 -5.41 16.67
C LEU A 99 -9.69 -6.34 17.21
N VAL A 100 -9.42 -7.40 16.46
CA VAL A 100 -8.26 -8.26 16.71
C VAL A 100 -7.02 -7.57 16.16
N LYS A 101 -5.92 -7.60 16.91
CA LYS A 101 -4.62 -7.10 16.45
C LYS A 101 -3.96 -8.13 15.53
N ASP A 102 -4.51 -8.31 14.34
CA ASP A 102 -4.07 -9.37 13.42
C ASP A 102 -2.69 -9.09 12.80
N VAL A 103 -2.33 -7.81 12.60
CA VAL A 103 -1.03 -7.46 12.01
C VAL A 103 0.03 -7.50 13.09
N VAL A 104 0.75 -8.63 13.15
CA VAL A 104 1.80 -8.90 14.14
C VAL A 104 3.15 -9.03 13.45
N ILE A 105 4.13 -8.25 13.90
CA ILE A 105 5.52 -8.23 13.41
C ILE A 105 6.45 -8.12 14.61
N GLY A 106 6.97 -9.25 15.09
CA GLY A 106 7.72 -9.27 16.35
C GLY A 106 6.85 -8.82 17.52
N ASP A 107 7.26 -7.78 18.22
CA ASP A 107 6.54 -7.14 19.32
C ASP A 107 5.50 -6.10 18.86
N PHE A 108 5.50 -5.71 17.59
CA PHE A 108 4.50 -4.80 17.03
C PHE A 108 3.20 -5.55 16.74
N ALA A 109 2.07 -5.00 17.21
CA ALA A 109 0.75 -5.56 16.95
C ALA A 109 -0.29 -4.45 16.75
N MET A 110 -1.00 -4.48 15.62
CA MET A 110 -1.99 -3.47 15.25
C MET A 110 -3.21 -4.08 14.55
N THR A 111 -4.34 -3.38 14.59
CA THR A 111 -5.60 -3.83 13.99
C THR A 111 -5.69 -3.36 12.54
N TRP A 112 -6.32 -4.16 11.68
CA TRP A 112 -6.86 -3.66 10.41
C TRP A 112 -7.97 -2.62 10.64
N GLU A 113 -8.49 -2.06 9.55
CA GLU A 113 -9.74 -1.32 9.53
C GLU A 113 -10.94 -2.16 10.03
N GLY A 114 -12.01 -1.49 10.50
CA GLY A 114 -13.16 -2.16 11.09
C GLY A 114 -13.96 -2.97 10.06
N LYS A 115 -13.81 -4.30 10.07
CA LYS A 115 -14.49 -5.19 9.13
C LYS A 115 -16.01 -5.11 9.25
N GLU A 116 -16.65 -4.67 8.17
CA GLU A 116 -18.11 -4.56 8.05
C GLU A 116 -18.75 -5.88 7.60
N GLY A 117 -20.08 -5.99 7.70
CA GLY A 117 -20.84 -7.18 7.28
C GLY A 117 -20.75 -8.37 8.24
N GLY A 118 -20.33 -8.13 9.49
CA GLY A 118 -20.21 -9.14 10.53
C GLY A 118 -20.82 -8.68 11.86
N ARG A 119 -19.99 -8.61 12.91
CA ARG A 119 -20.41 -8.14 14.23
C ARG A 119 -20.44 -6.61 14.28
N LYS A 120 -21.24 -6.07 15.21
CA LYS A 120 -21.29 -4.63 15.49
C LYS A 120 -19.92 -4.16 15.97
N LEU A 121 -19.43 -3.05 15.42
CA LEU A 121 -18.20 -2.41 15.84
C LEU A 121 -18.40 -1.64 17.15
N ALA A 122 -17.40 -1.66 18.02
CA ALA A 122 -17.40 -0.88 19.26
C ALA A 122 -17.45 0.63 18.97
N ALA A 123 -17.97 1.40 19.93
CA ALA A 123 -17.94 2.85 19.84
C ALA A 123 -16.49 3.34 19.69
N GLY A 124 -16.26 4.22 18.71
CA GLY A 124 -14.92 4.74 18.44
C GLY A 124 -14.07 3.91 17.49
N VAL A 125 -14.54 2.75 17.02
CA VAL A 125 -13.88 1.96 15.97
C VAL A 125 -14.45 2.37 14.60
N PRO A 126 -13.65 3.01 13.73
CA PRO A 126 -14.11 3.34 12.39
C PRO A 126 -14.35 2.06 11.56
N PRO A 127 -15.48 1.96 10.85
CA PRO A 127 -15.68 0.93 9.84
C PRO A 127 -14.75 1.14 8.64
N ALA A 128 -14.49 0.06 7.89
CA ALA A 128 -13.66 0.07 6.69
C ALA A 128 -14.13 1.12 5.66
N SER A 129 -15.43 1.28 5.46
CA SER A 129 -16.04 2.28 4.58
C SER A 129 -15.74 3.73 4.95
N LEU A 130 -15.48 4.02 6.24
CA LEU A 130 -15.15 5.36 6.74
C LEU A 130 -13.68 5.55 7.07
N TRP A 131 -12.86 4.50 6.99
CA TRP A 131 -11.43 4.52 7.30
C TRP A 131 -10.65 5.65 6.62
N PRO A 132 -10.91 6.01 5.33
CA PRO A 132 -10.18 7.11 4.71
C PRO A 132 -10.42 8.46 5.39
N TYR A 133 -11.63 8.70 5.89
CA TYR A 133 -12.07 10.01 6.37
C TYR A 133 -12.05 10.17 7.89
N ASP A 134 -12.16 9.07 8.64
CA ASP A 134 -12.30 9.11 10.09
C ASP A 134 -10.96 9.45 10.77
N PRO A 135 -10.87 10.52 11.59
CA PRO A 135 -9.65 10.87 12.32
C PRO A 135 -9.08 9.78 13.21
N ARG A 136 -9.93 8.86 13.69
CA ARG A 136 -9.51 7.75 14.56
C ARG A 136 -8.84 6.63 13.77
N ALA A 137 -9.02 6.58 12.44
CA ALA A 137 -8.49 5.56 11.55
C ALA A 137 -6.96 5.56 11.45
N VAL A 138 -6.29 6.66 11.86
CA VAL A 138 -4.83 6.68 12.00
C VAL A 138 -4.32 5.59 12.97
N ASN A 139 -5.17 5.07 13.86
CA ASN A 139 -4.86 3.97 14.78
C ASN A 139 -5.22 2.59 14.21
N GLN A 140 -5.56 2.49 12.92
CA GLN A 140 -5.83 1.26 12.18
C GLN A 140 -4.89 1.19 10.96
N ILE A 141 -4.59 -0.02 10.52
CA ILE A 141 -3.90 -0.27 9.24
C ILE A 141 -4.98 -0.40 8.17
N GLY A 142 -4.84 0.30 7.05
CA GLY A 142 -5.69 0.13 5.87
C GLY A 142 -5.15 -0.94 4.92
N SER A 143 -6.05 -1.71 4.32
CA SER A 143 -5.72 -2.62 3.22
C SER A 143 -5.74 -1.92 1.85
N ILE A 144 -5.30 -2.65 0.82
CA ILE A 144 -5.47 -2.25 -0.58
C ILE A 144 -6.92 -1.91 -0.94
N TYR A 145 -7.88 -2.62 -0.35
CA TYR A 145 -9.31 -2.48 -0.66
C TYR A 145 -9.91 -1.18 -0.14
N THR A 146 -9.39 -0.64 0.96
CA THR A 146 -9.90 0.60 1.58
C THR A 146 -9.16 1.83 1.14
N ILE A 147 -7.86 1.73 0.82
CA ILE A 147 -7.09 2.89 0.34
C ILE A 147 -7.29 3.14 -1.16
N GLN A 148 -7.79 2.18 -1.93
CA GLN A 148 -7.97 2.34 -3.37
C GLN A 148 -8.94 3.51 -3.67
N GLY A 149 -8.45 4.48 -4.44
CA GLY A 149 -9.20 5.70 -4.77
C GLY A 149 -8.99 6.87 -3.80
N PHE A 150 -8.20 6.68 -2.74
CA PHE A 150 -7.86 7.72 -1.77
C PHE A 150 -6.38 8.06 -1.82
N GLU A 151 -6.06 9.32 -1.53
CA GLU A 151 -4.70 9.83 -1.48
C GLU A 151 -4.51 10.60 -0.18
N PHE A 152 -3.32 10.53 0.39
CA PHE A 152 -2.93 11.18 1.63
C PHE A 152 -1.63 11.93 1.41
N ASP A 153 -1.36 12.96 2.21
CA ASP A 153 -0.07 13.64 2.15
C ASP A 153 1.07 12.67 2.47
N TYR A 154 0.91 11.87 3.52
CA TYR A 154 1.89 10.88 3.94
C TYR A 154 1.29 9.48 4.07
N VAL A 155 1.96 8.49 3.50
CA VAL A 155 1.55 7.09 3.64
C VAL A 155 2.69 6.27 4.21
N GLY A 156 2.38 5.49 5.23
CA GLY A 156 3.27 4.47 5.77
C GLY A 156 2.89 3.13 5.15
N VAL A 157 3.83 2.42 4.55
CA VAL A 157 3.57 1.13 3.90
C VAL A 157 4.38 0.03 4.57
N ILE A 158 3.68 -0.99 5.04
CA ILE A 158 4.29 -2.24 5.48
C ILE A 158 4.28 -3.22 4.30
N ILE A 159 5.49 -3.60 3.84
CA ILE A 159 5.69 -4.62 2.81
C ILE A 159 5.95 -5.95 3.51
N GLY A 160 5.01 -6.88 3.36
CA GLY A 160 5.08 -8.21 3.96
C GLY A 160 5.88 -9.20 3.13
N LYS A 161 5.85 -10.47 3.55
CA LYS A 161 6.65 -11.55 2.93
C LYS A 161 6.01 -12.17 1.68
N ASP A 162 4.86 -11.69 1.25
CA ASP A 162 4.18 -12.16 0.04
C ASP A 162 4.83 -11.67 -1.27
N LEU A 163 5.74 -10.70 -1.17
CA LEU A 163 6.61 -10.23 -2.26
C LEU A 163 8.04 -10.06 -1.73
N MET A 164 8.99 -10.82 -2.27
CA MET A 164 10.40 -10.76 -1.85
C MET A 164 11.33 -10.65 -3.06
N TYR A 165 12.52 -10.07 -2.87
CA TYR A 165 13.55 -10.01 -3.91
C TYR A 165 14.60 -11.10 -3.69
N ASN A 166 14.84 -11.93 -4.70
CA ASN A 166 15.84 -12.99 -4.66
C ASN A 166 17.13 -12.53 -5.35
N PHE A 167 18.22 -12.41 -4.57
CA PHE A 167 19.54 -12.01 -5.08
C PHE A 167 20.26 -13.10 -5.88
N GLU A 168 19.91 -14.37 -5.70
CA GLU A 168 20.51 -15.47 -6.47
C GLU A 168 19.99 -15.47 -7.91
N THR A 169 18.67 -15.25 -8.08
CA THR A 169 18.03 -15.22 -9.40
C THR A 169 17.94 -13.81 -9.99
N ASN A 170 18.20 -12.77 -9.20
CA ASN A 170 18.01 -11.35 -9.52
C ASN A 170 16.56 -11.00 -9.93
N GLN A 171 15.58 -11.64 -9.29
CA GLN A 171 14.17 -11.51 -9.64
C GLN A 171 13.29 -11.26 -8.42
N TRP A 172 12.13 -10.64 -8.66
CA TRP A 172 11.05 -10.57 -7.68
C TRP A 172 10.29 -11.88 -7.65
N GLU A 173 10.04 -12.39 -6.46
CA GLU A 173 9.31 -13.63 -6.20
C GLU A 173 8.06 -13.34 -5.38
N GLY A 174 6.97 -14.02 -5.75
CA GLY A 174 5.71 -13.95 -5.04
C GLY A 174 5.55 -15.20 -4.17
N HIS A 175 5.12 -15.01 -2.93
CA HIS A 175 4.96 -16.09 -1.95
C HIS A 175 3.50 -16.18 -1.46
N PRO A 176 2.62 -16.88 -2.20
CA PRO A 176 1.20 -17.03 -1.85
C PRO A 176 0.94 -17.58 -0.45
N GLU A 177 1.86 -18.35 0.10
CA GLU A 177 1.82 -18.89 1.46
C GLU A 177 1.81 -17.79 2.54
N PHE A 178 2.43 -16.64 2.28
CA PHE A 178 2.45 -15.49 3.19
C PHE A 178 1.34 -14.48 2.91
N SER A 179 0.54 -14.68 1.87
CA SER A 179 -0.64 -13.85 1.60
C SER A 179 -1.86 -14.40 2.34
N ALA A 180 -2.65 -13.49 2.93
CA ALA A 180 -3.98 -13.76 3.46
C ALA A 180 -5.08 -13.45 2.43
N ASP A 181 -4.72 -12.95 1.25
CA ASP A 181 -5.66 -12.54 0.21
C ASP A 181 -6.09 -13.74 -0.64
N SER A 182 -7.25 -14.30 -0.32
CA SER A 182 -7.76 -15.47 -1.03
C SER A 182 -8.04 -15.22 -2.52
N ILE A 183 -8.32 -13.98 -2.93
CA ILE A 183 -8.59 -13.62 -4.32
C ILE A 183 -7.28 -13.66 -5.11
N VAL A 184 -6.25 -13.00 -4.58
CA VAL A 184 -4.92 -12.96 -5.22
C VAL A 184 -4.29 -14.35 -5.24
N LYS A 185 -4.39 -15.14 -4.15
CA LYS A 185 -3.88 -16.52 -4.12
C LYS A 185 -4.48 -17.43 -5.19
N ARG A 186 -5.77 -17.25 -5.51
CA ARG A 186 -6.45 -18.07 -6.52
C ARG A 186 -5.98 -17.77 -7.94
N SER A 187 -5.26 -16.67 -8.18
CA SER A 187 -4.80 -16.30 -9.52
C SER A 187 -3.54 -17.05 -9.97
N ARG A 188 -2.93 -17.90 -9.12
CA ARG A 188 -1.78 -18.76 -9.40
C ARG A 188 -0.65 -18.05 -10.15
N GLU A 189 -0.51 -18.28 -11.45
CA GLU A 189 0.54 -17.71 -12.31
C GLU A 189 0.54 -16.18 -12.32
N LYS A 190 -0.63 -15.53 -12.11
CA LYS A 190 -0.75 -14.07 -12.05
C LYS A 190 -0.44 -13.49 -10.66
N PHE A 191 -0.14 -14.32 -9.67
CA PHE A 191 0.03 -13.90 -8.28
C PHE A 191 1.09 -12.80 -8.16
N LEU A 192 2.26 -13.00 -8.78
CA LEU A 192 3.37 -12.05 -8.72
C LEU A 192 2.97 -10.67 -9.27
N ASP A 193 2.29 -10.63 -10.41
CA ASP A 193 1.87 -9.37 -11.02
C ASP A 193 0.81 -8.65 -10.18
N LEU A 194 -0.13 -9.40 -9.61
CA LEU A 194 -1.16 -8.84 -8.73
C LEU A 194 -0.56 -8.29 -7.43
N ILE A 195 0.41 -8.98 -6.83
CA ILE A 195 1.01 -8.50 -5.59
C ILE A 195 1.94 -7.31 -5.82
N LYS A 196 2.70 -7.30 -6.93
CA LYS A 196 3.45 -6.10 -7.37
C LYS A 196 2.51 -4.91 -7.58
N ASN A 197 1.38 -5.12 -8.26
CA ASN A 197 0.41 -4.06 -8.47
C ASN A 197 -0.22 -3.59 -7.15
N THR A 198 -0.47 -4.51 -6.21
CA THR A 198 -0.94 -4.16 -4.85
C THR A 198 0.01 -3.18 -4.19
N TYR A 199 1.29 -3.51 -4.09
CA TYR A 199 2.28 -2.61 -3.48
C TYR A 199 2.49 -1.33 -4.26
N ARG A 200 2.45 -1.37 -5.60
CA ARG A 200 2.44 -0.15 -6.43
C ARG A 200 1.29 0.78 -6.07
N VAL A 201 0.08 0.24 -5.91
CA VAL A 201 -1.07 1.06 -5.51
C VAL A 201 -0.80 1.66 -4.14
N LEU A 202 -0.45 0.87 -3.12
CA LEU A 202 -0.18 1.35 -1.76
C LEU A 202 0.87 2.47 -1.71
N LEU A 203 2.04 2.22 -2.31
CA LEU A 203 3.16 3.17 -2.37
C LEU A 203 2.77 4.47 -3.08
N SER A 204 1.90 4.38 -4.09
CA SER A 204 1.50 5.55 -4.89
C SER A 204 0.33 6.35 -4.30
N ARG A 205 -0.16 6.04 -3.08
CA ARG A 205 -1.25 6.80 -2.43
C ARG A 205 -0.79 8.06 -1.71
N SER A 206 0.52 8.31 -1.64
CA SER A 206 1.09 9.49 -1.00
C SER A 206 1.29 10.66 -1.96
N LEU A 207 1.02 11.88 -1.51
CA LEU A 207 1.19 13.13 -2.27
C LEU A 207 2.50 13.87 -1.92
N LYS A 208 2.89 13.87 -0.64
CA LYS A 208 4.07 14.58 -0.12
C LYS A 208 5.20 13.63 0.29
N GLY A 209 4.88 12.46 0.86
CA GLY A 209 5.91 11.50 1.25
C GLY A 209 5.43 10.08 1.56
N CYS A 210 6.33 9.12 1.42
CA CYS A 210 6.08 7.70 1.65
C CYS A 210 7.17 7.12 2.58
N TYR A 211 6.73 6.49 3.66
CA TYR A 211 7.59 5.79 4.60
C TYR A 211 7.35 4.29 4.48
N VAL A 212 8.42 3.49 4.43
CA VAL A 212 8.27 2.06 4.15
C VAL A 212 9.02 1.24 5.19
N TYR A 213 8.36 0.19 5.67
CA TYR A 213 8.98 -0.87 6.45
C TYR A 213 8.87 -2.18 5.67
N PHE A 214 10.00 -2.88 5.51
CA PHE A 214 10.05 -4.22 4.93
C PHE A 214 10.15 -5.27 6.03
N VAL A 215 9.26 -6.26 5.97
CA VAL A 215 9.32 -7.43 6.85
C VAL A 215 10.50 -8.32 6.46
N ASP A 216 10.78 -8.45 5.16
CA ASP A 216 11.95 -9.17 4.65
C ASP A 216 13.16 -8.23 4.45
N LYS A 217 14.30 -8.57 5.07
CA LYS A 217 15.48 -7.67 5.12
C LYS A 217 16.37 -7.75 3.89
N GLU A 218 16.35 -8.85 3.14
CA GLU A 218 17.05 -8.91 1.85
C GLU A 218 16.32 -8.06 0.82
N THR A 219 14.98 -8.09 0.81
CA THR A 219 14.16 -7.20 0.00
C THR A 219 14.40 -5.73 0.36
N GLU A 220 14.49 -5.41 1.65
CA GLU A 220 14.87 -4.07 2.11
C GLU A 220 16.21 -3.62 1.53
N LYS A 221 17.23 -4.49 1.59
CA LYS A 221 18.58 -4.22 1.08
C LYS A 221 18.57 -3.94 -0.42
N PHE A 222 17.80 -4.69 -1.20
CA PHE A 222 17.64 -4.43 -2.62
C PHE A 222 17.02 -3.05 -2.87
N VAL A 223 15.92 -2.72 -2.20
CA VAL A 223 15.27 -1.41 -2.44
C VAL A 223 16.16 -0.26 -1.96
N ARG A 224 16.89 -0.42 -0.86
CA ARG A 224 17.89 0.57 -0.41
C ARG A 224 18.99 0.81 -1.44
N SER A 225 19.41 -0.22 -2.19
CA SER A 225 20.40 -0.03 -3.27
C SER A 225 19.86 0.71 -4.50
N ARG A 226 18.56 1.04 -4.51
CA ARG A 226 17.90 1.84 -5.54
C ARG A 226 17.63 3.28 -5.10
N ILE A 227 18.26 3.72 -4.00
CA ILE A 227 18.10 5.05 -3.41
C ILE A 227 19.48 5.70 -3.26
N GLU A 228 19.57 6.96 -3.67
CA GLU A 228 20.69 7.86 -3.38
C GLU A 228 20.22 8.89 -2.34
N ILE A 229 20.96 8.97 -1.23
CA ILE A 229 20.72 9.86 -0.10
C ILE A 229 21.69 11.03 -0.14
#